data_AF-A0A7D7L267-F1
#
_entry.id   AF-A0A7D7L267-F1
#
_cell.length_a   1.000
_cell.length_b   1.000
_cell.length_c   1.000
_cell.angle_alpha   90.00
_cell.angle_beta   90.00
_cell.angle_gamma   90.00
#
_symmetry.space_group_name_H-M   'P 1'
#
loop_
_entity.id
_entity.type
_entity.pdbx_description
1 polymer ?
#
loop_
_entity_poly.entity_id
_entity_poly.type
_entity_poly.pdbx_seq_one_letter_code
_entity_poly.pdbx_strand_id
1 'polypeptide(L)'
;MKDLSREAAYEALSGPAEGLEVSWHHRAVEAVLDRANGYPHFLQLWAHAAWEAAGSPDPGGTITAGAVEASEDEVLEQLDVFYRTRWGKATPAERDLLRAVAQQTSPTPRRADVAASLGKPTTAISMARRSLMDKGILDSPGRGLLSFTAPGFSEYILEYEGTED
;
A
#
# COMPACT_ATOMS: atom_id res chain seq x y z
N MET A 1 -2.52 1.07 11.03
CA MET A 1 -3.93 0.93 10.65
C MET A 1 -4.12 -0.53 10.32
N LYS A 2 -5.12 -1.21 10.88
CA LYS A 2 -5.31 -2.64 10.59
C LYS A 2 -5.92 -2.76 9.20
N ASP A 3 -5.38 -3.63 8.36
CA ASP A 3 -5.95 -3.92 7.05
C ASP A 3 -7.39 -4.43 7.21
N LEU A 4 -8.25 -4.05 6.27
CA LEU A 4 -9.64 -4.48 6.22
C LEU A 4 -9.70 -5.96 5.84
N SER A 5 -10.64 -6.70 6.45
CA SER A 5 -11.04 -7.98 5.89
C SER A 5 -11.69 -7.76 4.52
N ARG A 6 -11.75 -8.81 3.69
CA ARG A 6 -12.35 -8.70 2.36
C ARG A 6 -13.82 -8.25 2.45
N GLU A 7 -14.55 -8.73 3.43
CA GLU A 7 -15.94 -8.36 3.70
C GLU A 7 -16.04 -6.89 4.11
N ALA A 8 -15.18 -6.43 5.04
CA ALA A 8 -15.18 -5.03 5.46
C ALA A 8 -14.78 -4.07 4.31
N ALA A 9 -13.87 -4.51 3.44
CA ALA A 9 -13.47 -3.76 2.26
C ALA A 9 -14.58 -3.73 1.20
N TYR A 10 -15.32 -4.83 1.02
CA TYR A 10 -16.51 -4.87 0.16
C TYR A 10 -17.55 -3.85 0.62
N GLU A 11 -17.93 -3.89 1.90
CA GLU A 11 -18.92 -2.96 2.47
C GLU A 11 -18.46 -1.49 2.35
N ALA A 12 -17.18 -1.22 2.61
CA ALA A 12 -16.61 0.12 2.48
C ALA A 12 -16.56 0.62 1.04
N LEU A 13 -16.50 -0.27 0.05
CA LEU A 13 -16.51 0.07 -1.38
C LEU A 13 -17.93 0.26 -1.92
N SER A 14 -18.81 -0.71 -1.67
CA SER A 14 -20.14 -0.76 -2.27
C SER A 14 -21.16 0.11 -1.54
N GLY A 15 -21.11 0.16 -0.20
CA GLY A 15 -22.08 0.88 0.61
C GLY A 15 -22.28 2.36 0.25
N PRO A 16 -21.20 3.14 0.02
CA PRO A 16 -21.34 4.54 -0.42
C PRO A 16 -22.08 4.70 -1.75
N ALA A 17 -21.81 3.82 -2.73
CA ALA A 17 -22.46 3.87 -4.05
C ALA A 17 -23.94 3.46 -3.95
N GLU A 18 -24.25 2.43 -3.16
CA GLU A 18 -25.61 1.98 -2.92
C GLU A 18 -26.48 3.07 -2.29
N GLY A 19 -25.91 3.88 -1.39
CA GLY A 19 -26.57 5.05 -0.81
C GLY A 19 -26.93 6.14 -1.82
N LEU A 20 -26.32 6.12 -3.01
CA LEU A 20 -26.61 6.99 -4.15
C LEU A 20 -27.40 6.27 -5.26
N GLU A 21 -27.93 5.08 -4.97
CA GLU A 21 -28.63 4.22 -5.93
C GLU A 21 -27.75 3.82 -7.13
N VAL A 22 -26.42 3.84 -6.97
CA VAL A 22 -25.44 3.37 -7.95
C VAL A 22 -24.94 1.99 -7.51
N SER A 23 -24.78 1.10 -8.48
CA SER A 23 -24.27 -0.25 -8.21
C SER A 23 -22.84 -0.45 -8.74
N TRP A 24 -22.15 -1.43 -8.18
CA TRP A 24 -20.91 -1.94 -8.75
C TRP A 24 -21.17 -3.27 -9.45
N HIS A 25 -20.62 -3.44 -10.64
CA HIS A 25 -20.54 -4.77 -11.23
C HIS A 25 -19.60 -5.64 -10.38
N HIS A 26 -19.97 -6.91 -10.14
CA HIS A 26 -19.18 -7.81 -9.29
C HIS A 26 -17.68 -7.86 -9.67
N ARG A 27 -17.38 -7.95 -10.98
CA ARG A 27 -15.98 -7.92 -11.46
C ARG A 27 -15.24 -6.62 -11.14
N ALA A 28 -15.93 -5.48 -11.07
CA ALA A 28 -15.33 -4.21 -10.70
C ALA A 28 -14.97 -4.20 -9.21
N VAL A 29 -15.85 -4.74 -8.36
CA VAL A 29 -15.58 -4.91 -6.92
C VAL A 29 -14.35 -5.78 -6.71
N GLU A 30 -14.32 -6.99 -7.27
CA GLU A 30 -13.18 -7.91 -7.10
C GLU A 30 -11.86 -7.25 -7.57
N ALA A 31 -11.90 -6.56 -8.71
CA ALA A 31 -10.74 -5.86 -9.26
C ALA A 31 -10.20 -4.77 -8.32
N VAL A 32 -11.06 -4.03 -7.64
CA VAL A 32 -10.67 -3.01 -6.66
C VAL A 32 -10.16 -3.65 -5.37
N LEU A 33 -10.85 -4.67 -4.85
CA LEU A 33 -10.45 -5.36 -3.62
C LEU A 33 -9.06 -6.00 -3.72
N ASP A 34 -8.77 -6.63 -4.86
CA ASP A 34 -7.48 -7.28 -5.09
C ASP A 34 -6.34 -6.26 -5.19
N ARG A 35 -6.58 -5.12 -5.86
CA ARG A 35 -5.58 -4.03 -5.99
C ARG A 35 -5.38 -3.25 -4.71
N ALA A 36 -6.43 -3.06 -3.92
CA ALA A 36 -6.34 -2.36 -2.64
C ALA A 36 -5.65 -3.19 -1.55
N ASN A 37 -5.64 -4.53 -1.68
CA ASN A 37 -5.06 -5.47 -0.73
C ASN A 37 -5.47 -5.21 0.74
N GLY A 38 -6.74 -4.85 0.94
CA GLY A 38 -7.30 -4.52 2.26
C GLY A 38 -6.84 -3.18 2.86
N TYR A 39 -5.98 -2.42 2.19
CA TYR A 39 -5.47 -1.14 2.71
C TYR A 39 -6.50 -0.02 2.47
N PRO A 40 -7.08 0.59 3.53
CA PRO A 40 -8.23 1.51 3.38
C PRO A 40 -8.00 2.69 2.44
N HIS A 41 -6.81 3.28 2.47
CA HIS A 41 -6.47 4.39 1.60
C HIS A 41 -6.40 3.98 0.13
N PHE A 42 -5.90 2.77 -0.17
CA PHE A 42 -5.84 2.29 -1.55
C PHE A 42 -7.24 1.91 -2.04
N LEU A 43 -8.07 1.35 -1.15
CA LEU A 43 -9.47 1.09 -1.45
C LEU A 43 -10.19 2.37 -1.87
N GLN A 44 -10.04 3.44 -1.08
CA GLN A 44 -10.64 4.75 -1.38
C GLN A 44 -10.11 5.35 -2.68
N LEU A 45 -8.80 5.24 -2.92
CA LEU A 45 -8.16 5.74 -4.12
C LEU A 45 -8.73 5.07 -5.39
N TRP A 46 -8.75 3.74 -5.42
CA TRP A 46 -9.33 2.97 -6.53
C TRP A 46 -10.83 3.22 -6.68
N ALA A 47 -11.57 3.29 -5.57
CA ALA A 47 -13.01 3.56 -5.59
C ALA A 47 -13.33 4.91 -6.23
N HIS A 48 -12.62 5.96 -5.81
CA HIS A 48 -12.81 7.32 -6.31
C HIS A 48 -12.43 7.43 -7.79
N ALA A 49 -11.26 6.93 -8.18
CA ALA A 49 -10.82 7.03 -9.56
C ALA A 49 -11.72 6.22 -10.52
N ALA A 50 -12.19 5.04 -10.11
CA ALA A 50 -13.15 4.26 -10.91
C ALA A 50 -14.54 4.92 -10.99
N TRP A 51 -14.96 5.64 -9.94
CA TRP A 51 -16.19 6.45 -9.96
C TRP A 51 -16.11 7.59 -10.98
N GLU A 52 -15.00 8.34 -10.97
CA GLU A 52 -14.75 9.42 -11.94
C GLU A 52 -14.63 8.87 -13.37
N ALA A 53 -13.93 7.76 -13.55
CA ALA A 53 -13.79 7.09 -14.84
C ALA A 53 -15.12 6.53 -15.39
N ALA A 54 -16.07 6.19 -14.50
CA ALA A 54 -17.44 5.84 -14.87
C ALA A 54 -18.31 7.06 -15.24
N GLY A 55 -17.75 8.27 -15.19
CA GLY A 55 -18.44 9.51 -15.53
C GLY A 55 -19.31 10.06 -14.41
N SER A 56 -19.01 9.75 -13.13
CA SER A 56 -19.83 10.14 -11.97
C SER A 56 -21.31 9.74 -12.14
N PRO A 57 -21.62 8.44 -12.12
CA PRO A 57 -22.93 7.92 -12.50
C PRO A 57 -24.08 8.47 -11.65
N ASP A 58 -25.19 8.79 -12.31
CA ASP A 58 -26.48 9.11 -11.69
C ASP A 58 -27.14 7.85 -11.09
N PRO A 59 -28.19 8.02 -10.23
CA PRO A 59 -29.02 6.92 -9.74
C PRO A 59 -29.44 5.93 -10.82
N GLY A 60 -29.26 4.63 -10.54
CA GLY A 60 -29.46 3.53 -11.49
C GLY A 60 -28.23 3.20 -12.35
N GLY A 61 -27.16 3.98 -12.25
CA GLY A 61 -25.89 3.73 -12.92
C GLY A 61 -25.14 2.50 -12.37
N THR A 62 -24.11 2.07 -13.10
CA THR A 62 -23.28 0.92 -12.72
C THR A 62 -21.80 1.18 -13.01
N ILE A 63 -20.95 1.03 -12.00
CA ILE A 63 -19.49 1.07 -12.16
C ILE A 63 -19.01 -0.30 -12.63
N THR A 64 -18.32 -0.32 -13.77
CA THR A 64 -17.91 -1.55 -14.46
C THR A 64 -16.41 -1.82 -14.29
N ALA A 65 -15.97 -3.03 -14.62
CA ALA A 65 -14.54 -3.36 -14.63
C ALA A 65 -13.76 -2.46 -15.61
N GLY A 66 -14.38 -2.04 -16.72
CA GLY A 66 -13.77 -1.11 -17.67
C GLY A 66 -13.52 0.28 -17.07
N ALA A 67 -14.35 0.73 -16.12
CA ALA A 67 -14.08 1.98 -15.39
C ALA A 67 -12.89 1.83 -14.43
N VAL A 68 -12.74 0.66 -13.81
CA VAL A 68 -11.56 0.36 -12.97
C VAL A 68 -10.29 0.32 -13.84
N GLU A 69 -10.33 -0.35 -14.99
CA GLU A 69 -9.22 -0.39 -15.94
C GLU A 69 -8.86 1.01 -16.46
N ALA A 70 -9.85 1.82 -16.82
CA ALA A 70 -9.64 3.19 -17.27
C ALA A 70 -9.06 4.13 -16.19
N SER A 71 -9.19 3.77 -14.92
CA SER A 71 -8.66 4.54 -13.79
C SER A 71 -7.20 4.19 -13.42
N GLU A 72 -6.61 3.17 -14.04
CA GLU A 72 -5.34 2.58 -13.61
C GLU A 72 -4.18 3.58 -13.63
N ASP A 73 -4.00 4.33 -14.72
CA ASP A 73 -2.90 5.29 -14.86
C ASP A 73 -2.94 6.37 -13.75
N GLU A 74 -4.13 6.94 -13.51
CA GLU A 74 -4.33 7.96 -12.46
C GLU A 74 -4.00 7.40 -11.07
N VAL A 75 -4.47 6.19 -10.77
CA VAL A 75 -4.21 5.56 -9.47
C VAL A 75 -2.72 5.25 -9.30
N LEU A 76 -2.05 4.74 -10.34
CA LEU A 76 -0.62 4.44 -10.29
C LEU A 76 0.22 5.71 -10.08
N GLU A 77 -0.12 6.83 -10.71
CA GLU A 77 0.53 8.12 -10.45
C GLU A 77 0.36 8.56 -8.99
N GLN A 78 -0.84 8.43 -8.42
CA GLN A 78 -1.09 8.77 -7.03
C GLN A 78 -0.36 7.84 -6.05
N LEU A 79 -0.26 6.54 -6.38
CA LEU A 79 0.51 5.57 -5.61
C LEU A 79 2.00 5.87 -5.65
N ASP A 80 2.56 6.24 -6.80
CA ASP A 80 3.95 6.68 -6.91
C ASP A 80 4.22 7.88 -5.99
N VAL A 81 3.39 8.91 -6.03
CA VAL A 81 3.52 10.08 -5.15
C VAL A 81 3.44 9.68 -3.68
N PHE A 82 2.54 8.75 -3.34
CA PHE A 82 2.36 8.21 -2.00
C PHE A 82 3.62 7.47 -1.48
N TYR A 83 4.28 6.69 -2.32
CA TYR A 83 5.52 5.99 -1.98
C TYR A 83 6.72 6.93 -1.94
N ARG A 84 6.88 7.77 -2.96
CA ARG A 84 7.94 8.79 -3.06
C ARG A 84 7.96 9.71 -1.85
N THR A 85 6.79 10.12 -1.37
CA THR A 85 6.67 10.94 -0.16
C THR A 85 7.18 10.20 1.09
N ARG A 86 6.93 8.89 1.22
CA ARG A 86 7.44 8.08 2.35
C ARG A 86 8.95 7.90 2.26
N TRP A 87 9.45 7.60 1.08
CA TRP A 87 10.88 7.49 0.81
C TRP A 87 11.62 8.80 1.08
N GLY A 88 11.04 9.93 0.65
CA GLY A 88 11.56 11.28 0.87
C GLY A 88 11.70 11.65 2.36
N LYS A 89 10.82 11.14 3.23
CA LYS A 89 10.87 11.36 4.69
C LYS A 89 11.93 10.52 5.40
N ALA A 90 12.49 9.51 4.75
CA ALA A 90 13.51 8.64 5.34
C ALA A 90 14.91 9.27 5.25
N THR A 91 15.66 9.27 6.36
CA THR A 91 17.09 9.65 6.40
C THR A 91 17.95 8.59 5.69
N PRO A 92 19.22 8.87 5.35
CA PRO A 92 20.08 7.88 4.70
C PRO A 92 20.18 6.55 5.45
N ALA A 93 20.38 6.58 6.77
CA ALA A 93 20.46 5.37 7.59
C ALA A 93 19.13 4.60 7.68
N GLU A 94 18.00 5.30 7.57
CA GLU A 94 16.68 4.67 7.50
C GLU A 94 16.43 4.05 6.13
N ARG A 95 16.85 4.70 5.04
CA ARG A 95 16.78 4.14 3.68
C ARG A 95 17.59 2.85 3.55
N ASP A 96 18.78 2.80 4.15
CA ASP A 96 19.57 1.56 4.22
C ASP A 96 18.80 0.43 4.90
N LEU A 97 18.10 0.74 6.00
CA LEU A 97 17.27 -0.24 6.71
C LEU A 97 16.04 -0.64 5.89
N LEU A 98 15.35 0.30 5.25
CA LEU A 98 14.18 0.02 4.40
C LEU A 98 14.57 -0.89 3.22
N ARG A 99 15.69 -0.61 2.55
CA ARG A 99 16.24 -1.48 1.50
C ARG A 99 16.54 -2.88 2.02
N ALA A 100 17.22 -2.98 3.15
CA ALA A 100 17.54 -4.28 3.74
C ALA A 100 16.29 -5.09 4.13
N VAL A 101 15.19 -4.43 4.52
CA VAL A 101 13.88 -5.06 4.74
C VAL A 101 13.25 -5.49 3.42
N ALA A 102 13.25 -4.63 2.39
CA ALA A 102 12.67 -4.90 1.08
C ALA A 102 13.33 -6.08 0.35
N GLN A 103 14.65 -6.27 0.53
CA GLN A 103 15.41 -7.38 -0.05
C GLN A 103 15.12 -8.75 0.60
N GLN A 104 14.36 -8.80 1.70
CA GLN A 104 14.04 -10.06 2.37
C GLN A 104 12.94 -10.81 1.62
N THR A 105 13.05 -12.13 1.52
CA THR A 105 12.03 -12.98 0.88
C THR A 105 10.74 -13.07 1.70
N SER A 106 10.81 -12.86 3.02
CA SER A 106 9.64 -12.88 3.90
C SER A 106 9.00 -11.49 3.94
N PRO A 107 7.65 -11.37 3.87
CA PRO A 107 6.97 -10.09 4.08
C PRO A 107 7.05 -9.60 5.53
N THR A 108 7.38 -10.50 6.46
CA THR A 108 7.60 -10.17 7.87
C THR A 108 8.98 -10.67 8.34
N PRO A 109 10.09 -10.09 7.85
CA PRO A 109 11.41 -10.63 8.15
C PRO A 109 11.79 -10.42 9.62
N ARG A 110 12.68 -11.28 10.14
CA ARG A 110 13.21 -11.08 11.48
C ARG A 110 14.20 -9.92 11.47
N ARG A 111 14.10 -9.04 12.45
CA ARG A 111 15.05 -7.94 12.70
C ARG A 111 16.50 -8.42 12.73
N ALA A 112 16.75 -9.64 13.24
CA ALA A 112 18.09 -10.21 13.29
C ALA A 112 18.66 -10.49 11.90
N ASP A 113 17.83 -11.03 11.00
CA ASP A 113 18.22 -11.37 9.63
C ASP A 113 18.48 -10.09 8.82
N VAL A 114 17.62 -9.07 8.98
CA VAL A 114 17.82 -7.74 8.39
C VAL A 114 19.10 -7.06 8.90
N ALA A 115 19.40 -7.17 10.20
CA ALA A 115 20.65 -6.62 10.74
C ALA A 115 21.87 -7.36 10.19
N ALA A 116 21.77 -8.68 10.05
CA ALA A 116 22.83 -9.53 9.51
C ALA A 116 23.13 -9.22 8.03
N SER A 117 22.11 -8.96 7.20
CA SER A 117 22.33 -8.57 5.79
C SER A 117 23.05 -7.22 5.66
N LEU A 118 22.87 -6.34 6.65
CA LEU A 118 23.62 -5.07 6.76
C LEU A 118 25.02 -5.22 7.38
N GLY A 119 25.42 -6.42 7.80
CA GLY A 119 26.67 -6.64 8.53
C GLY A 119 26.73 -5.93 9.90
N LYS A 120 25.57 -5.67 10.51
CA LYS A 120 25.44 -4.85 11.74
C LYS A 120 24.81 -5.66 12.88
N PRO A 121 25.16 -5.39 14.15
CA PRO A 121 24.40 -5.94 15.27
C PRO A 121 23.00 -5.29 15.35
N THR A 122 22.02 -6.01 15.90
CA THR A 122 20.64 -5.49 16.02
C THR A 122 20.51 -4.19 16.83
N THR A 123 21.45 -3.94 17.74
CA THR A 123 21.55 -2.69 18.50
C THR A 123 21.86 -1.49 17.60
N ALA A 124 22.68 -1.67 16.57
CA ALA A 124 23.07 -0.59 15.65
C ALA A 124 21.92 -0.08 14.76
N ILE A 125 20.92 -0.92 14.48
CA ILE A 125 19.73 -0.53 13.68
C ILE A 125 18.55 -0.06 14.54
N SER A 126 18.70 -0.04 15.88
CA SER A 126 17.56 0.17 16.78
C SER A 126 16.96 1.58 16.70
N MET A 127 17.78 2.61 16.52
CA MET A 127 17.32 3.99 16.37
C MET A 127 16.58 4.21 15.06
N ALA A 128 17.16 3.78 13.93
CA ALA A 128 16.52 3.88 12.61
C ALA A 128 15.20 3.11 12.58
N ARG A 129 15.18 1.88 13.13
CA ARG A 129 13.95 1.08 13.26
C ARG A 129 12.87 1.83 14.04
N ARG A 130 13.21 2.40 15.20
CA ARG A 130 12.24 3.13 16.04
C ARG A 130 11.68 4.33 15.29
N SER A 131 12.55 5.15 14.68
CA SER A 131 12.13 6.32 13.91
C SER A 131 11.21 5.94 12.73
N LEU A 132 11.48 4.84 12.02
CA LEU A 132 10.60 4.34 10.95
C LEU A 132 9.24 3.84 11.46
N MET A 133 9.20 3.30 12.68
CA MET A 133 7.93 2.95 13.34
C MET A 133 7.15 4.19 13.75
N ASP A 134 7.82 5.20 14.30
CA ASP A 134 7.21 6.47 14.68
C ASP A 134 6.65 7.21 13.46
N LYS A 135 7.33 7.10 12.30
CA LYS A 135 6.86 7.61 11.00
C LYS A 135 5.73 6.77 10.39
N GLY A 136 5.40 5.62 10.98
CA GLY A 136 4.40 4.69 10.47
C GLY A 136 4.78 4.07 9.12
N ILE A 137 6.07 3.91 8.83
CA ILE A 137 6.57 3.26 7.60
C ILE A 137 6.80 1.76 7.83
N LEU A 138 7.33 1.42 9.01
CA LEU A 138 7.47 0.03 9.46
C LEU A 138 6.57 -0.24 10.66
N ASP A 139 6.16 -1.50 10.82
CA ASP A 139 5.49 -2.02 12.01
C ASP A 139 6.18 -3.31 12.52
N SER A 140 5.72 -3.83 13.66
CA SER A 140 6.22 -5.02 14.34
C SER A 140 5.06 -6.01 14.56
N PRO A 141 4.69 -6.83 13.56
CA PRO A 141 3.53 -7.73 13.64
C PRO A 141 3.72 -8.87 14.67
N GLY A 142 4.96 -9.07 15.12
CA GLY A 142 5.30 -10.01 16.19
C GLY A 142 6.64 -9.66 16.82
N ARG A 143 7.00 -10.41 17.87
CA ARG A 143 8.27 -10.19 18.58
C ARG A 143 9.46 -10.36 17.64
N GLY A 144 10.14 -9.25 17.36
CA GLY A 144 11.35 -9.25 16.53
C GLY A 144 11.08 -9.34 15.03
N LEU A 145 9.83 -9.27 14.59
CA LEU A 145 9.46 -9.16 13.18
C LEU A 145 9.37 -7.69 12.78
N LEU A 146 9.58 -7.42 11.50
CA LEU A 146 9.36 -6.13 10.86
C LEU A 146 8.39 -6.32 9.71
N SER A 147 7.62 -5.30 9.33
CA SER A 147 6.85 -5.29 8.09
C SER A 147 6.68 -3.86 7.60
N PHE A 148 6.51 -3.65 6.30
CA PHE A 148 6.01 -2.38 5.80
C PHE A 148 4.55 -2.20 6.21
N THR A 149 4.15 -0.96 6.44
CA THR A 149 2.75 -0.61 6.76
C THR A 149 1.88 -0.40 5.53
N ALA A 150 2.50 -0.10 4.38
CA ALA A 150 1.81 0.08 3.11
C ALA A 150 2.18 -1.07 2.17
N PRO A 151 1.19 -1.73 1.53
CA PRO A 151 1.46 -2.73 0.51
C PRO A 151 2.17 -2.08 -0.69
N GLY A 152 2.94 -2.86 -1.45
CA GLY A 152 3.66 -2.37 -2.64
C GLY A 152 4.90 -1.52 -2.37
N PHE A 153 5.16 -1.11 -1.11
CA PHE A 153 6.28 -0.21 -0.83
C PHE A 153 7.64 -0.92 -0.91
N SER A 154 7.72 -2.22 -0.62
CA SER A 154 8.91 -3.04 -0.85
C SER A 154 9.30 -3.05 -2.32
N GLU A 155 8.34 -3.30 -3.20
CA GLU A 155 8.48 -3.38 -4.64
C GLU A 155 8.93 -2.03 -5.18
N TYR A 156 8.28 -0.94 -4.76
CA TYR A 156 8.69 0.43 -5.09
C TYR A 156 10.16 0.70 -4.74
N ILE A 157 10.62 0.29 -3.55
CA ILE A 157 12.01 0.51 -3.12
C ILE A 157 13.00 -0.25 -4.02
N LEU A 158 12.67 -1.49 -4.40
CA LEU A 158 13.53 -2.32 -5.25
C LEU A 158 13.55 -1.83 -6.70
N GLU A 159 12.44 -1.31 -7.21
CA GLU A 159 12.36 -0.71 -8.55
C GLU A 159 13.08 0.64 -8.62
N TYR A 160 12.96 1.46 -7.57
CA TYR A 160 13.63 2.75 -7.47
C TYR A 160 15.17 2.63 -7.52
N GLU A 161 15.74 1.54 -6.98
CA GLU A 161 17.17 1.22 -7.13
C GLU A 161 17.61 1.10 -8.60
N GLY A 162 16.74 0.66 -9.52
CA GLY A 162 17.07 0.57 -10.95
C GLY A 162 17.13 1.91 -11.69
N THR A 163 16.81 3.01 -11.01
CA THR A 163 16.71 4.36 -11.61
C THR A 163 17.67 5.41 -11.03
N GLU A 164 18.41 5.08 -9.97
CA GLU A 164 19.39 5.99 -9.33
C GLU A 164 20.88 5.69 -9.71
N ASP A 165 21.14 4.84 -10.70
CA ASP A 165 22.50 4.59 -11.26
C ASP A 165 22.86 5.53 -12.44
#